data_AF-A0AAV0V141-F1
#
_entry.id   AF-A0AAV0V141-F1
#
_cell.length_a   1.000
_cell.length_b   1.000
_cell.length_c   1.000
_cell.angle_alpha   90.00
_cell.angle_beta   90.00
_cell.angle_gamma   90.00
#
_symmetry.space_group_name_H-M   'P 1'
#
loop_
_entity.id
_entity.type
_entity.pdbx_description
1 polymer ?
#
loop_
_entity_poly.entity_id
_entity_poly.type
_entity_poly.pdbx_seq_one_letter_code
_entity_poly.pdbx_strand_id
1 'polypeptide(L)'
;MDFRRQVAELRASIRAEKVKRDVTVAALIAHVWKPRRDEFRDLLSAQTQSSPCDEQAYHTKWAKTASQIRMKDKFVSDLERQMNALGEAGGGGRSRYAEMGELSSKMAAEYAAKMVLESERESLYTGLVKSSTRIRSLVRNALL
;
A
#
# COMPACT_ATOMS: atom_id res chain seq x y z
N MET A 1 -8.83 5.48 41.56
CA MET A 1 -8.07 5.07 40.36
C MET A 1 -6.98 6.09 40.13
N ASP A 2 -5.73 5.68 40.00
CA ASP A 2 -4.59 6.60 39.81
C ASP A 2 -4.46 6.97 38.32
N PHE A 3 -4.73 8.23 38.00
CA PHE A 3 -4.61 8.78 36.65
C PHE A 3 -3.21 8.58 36.05
N ARG A 4 -2.14 8.65 36.88
CA ARG A 4 -0.76 8.43 36.41
C ARG A 4 -0.56 7.01 35.92
N ARG A 5 -1.15 6.04 36.61
CA ARG A 5 -1.12 4.63 36.22
C ARG A 5 -1.84 4.40 34.89
N GLN A 6 -3.03 4.96 34.71
CA GLN A 6 -3.78 4.86 33.45
C GLN A 6 -3.01 5.46 32.27
N VAL A 7 -2.37 6.62 32.46
CA VAL A 7 -1.52 7.25 31.43
C VAL A 7 -0.30 6.38 31.10
N ALA A 8 0.33 5.76 32.10
CA ALA A 8 1.47 4.88 31.88
C ALA A 8 1.07 3.61 31.09
N GLU A 9 -0.06 3.01 31.44
CA GLU A 9 -0.65 1.86 30.73
C GLU A 9 -0.97 2.22 29.27
N LEU A 10 -1.63 3.37 29.03
CA LEU A 10 -1.94 3.83 27.68
C LEU A 10 -0.68 4.05 26.83
N ARG A 11 0.36 4.67 27.41
CA ARG A 11 1.65 4.87 26.73
C ARG A 11 2.30 3.54 26.37
N ALA A 12 2.20 2.53 27.23
CA ALA A 12 2.73 1.20 26.95
C ALA A 12 1.97 0.53 25.78
N SER A 13 0.63 0.59 25.79
CA SER A 13 -0.21 0.06 24.71
C SER A 13 0.08 0.74 23.37
N ILE A 14 0.19 2.07 23.34
CA ILE A 14 0.54 2.82 22.12
C ILE A 14 1.91 2.39 21.58
N ARG A 15 2.91 2.20 22.46
CA ARG A 15 4.24 1.72 22.03
C ARG A 15 4.16 0.31 21.44
N ALA A 16 3.38 -0.59 22.04
CA ALA A 16 3.21 -1.95 21.54
C ALA A 16 2.58 -1.96 20.13
N GLU A 17 1.54 -1.16 19.90
CA GLU A 17 0.91 -1.06 18.58
C GLU A 17 1.82 -0.40 17.53
N LYS A 18 2.61 0.62 17.91
CA LYS A 18 3.64 1.19 17.01
C LYS A 18 4.67 0.14 16.60
N VAL A 19 5.14 -0.66 17.56
CA VAL A 19 6.08 -1.76 17.29
C VAL A 19 5.50 -2.76 16.31
N LYS A 20 4.24 -3.20 16.50
CA LYS A 20 3.55 -4.11 15.57
C LYS A 20 3.41 -3.50 14.18
N ARG A 21 2.98 -2.23 14.10
CA ARG A 21 2.87 -1.49 12.84
C ARG A 21 4.21 -1.49 12.09
N ASP A 22 5.32 -1.17 12.75
CA ASP A 22 6.63 -1.11 12.10
C ASP A 22 7.05 -2.46 11.53
N VAL A 23 6.79 -3.55 12.26
CA VAL A 23 7.07 -4.92 11.81
C VAL A 23 6.24 -5.28 10.57
N THR A 24 4.93 -5.01 10.61
CA THR A 24 4.04 -5.27 9.47
C THR A 24 4.42 -4.44 8.25
N VAL A 25 4.69 -3.16 8.44
CA VAL A 25 5.13 -2.26 7.37
C VAL A 25 6.44 -2.76 6.77
N ALA A 26 7.42 -3.15 7.60
CA ALA A 26 8.68 -3.68 7.12
C ALA A 26 8.51 -4.96 6.30
N ALA A 27 7.63 -5.88 6.73
CA ALA A 27 7.32 -7.09 5.98
C ALA A 27 6.68 -6.80 4.61
N LEU A 28 5.79 -5.81 4.53
CA LEU A 28 5.18 -5.37 3.27
C LEU A 28 6.20 -4.76 2.32
N ILE A 29 7.08 -3.90 2.84
CA ILE A 29 8.17 -3.31 2.05
C ILE A 29 9.08 -4.42 1.53
N ALA A 30 9.50 -5.34 2.40
CA ALA A 30 10.32 -6.48 1.99
C ALA A 30 9.65 -7.31 0.91
N HIS A 31 8.35 -7.59 1.03
CA HIS A 31 7.60 -8.33 0.02
C HIS A 31 7.61 -7.64 -1.36
N VAL A 32 7.35 -6.32 -1.40
CA VAL A 32 7.31 -5.54 -2.65
C VAL A 32 8.69 -5.42 -3.30
N TRP A 33 9.74 -5.28 -2.50
CA TRP A 33 11.11 -5.10 -3.00
C TRP A 33 11.87 -6.41 -3.20
N LYS A 34 11.34 -7.56 -2.77
CA LYS A 34 11.99 -8.87 -2.93
C LYS A 34 12.41 -9.17 -4.38
N PRO A 35 11.58 -8.92 -5.42
CA PRO A 35 11.99 -9.17 -6.81
C PRO A 35 13.11 -8.24 -7.30
N ARG A 36 13.23 -7.05 -6.70
CA ARG A 36 14.22 -6.01 -7.04
C ARG A 36 15.17 -5.76 -5.87
N ARG A 37 15.54 -6.82 -5.14
CA ARG A 37 16.28 -6.71 -3.86
C ARG A 37 17.58 -5.94 -4.03
N ASP A 38 18.27 -6.18 -5.13
CA ASP A 38 19.60 -5.62 -5.37
C ASP A 38 19.54 -4.11 -5.56
N GLU A 39 18.54 -3.61 -6.29
CA GLU A 39 18.25 -2.17 -6.41
C GLU A 39 17.93 -1.53 -5.05
N PHE A 40 17.26 -2.28 -4.17
CA PHE A 40 16.86 -1.77 -2.86
C PHE A 40 17.99 -1.78 -1.82
N ARG A 41 19.06 -2.55 -2.05
CA ARG A 41 20.16 -2.75 -1.12
C ARG A 41 20.94 -1.46 -0.84
N ASP A 42 21.11 -0.63 -1.86
CA ASP A 42 21.80 0.66 -1.73
C ASP A 42 21.04 1.61 -0.81
N LEU A 43 19.71 1.61 -0.92
CA LEU A 43 18.82 2.39 -0.08
C LEU A 43 18.87 1.94 1.39
N LEU A 44 19.01 0.64 1.63
CA LEU A 44 19.19 0.11 2.97
C LEU A 44 20.55 0.46 3.58
N SER A 45 21.56 0.75 2.78
CA SER A 45 22.94 1.01 3.23
C SER A 45 23.19 2.49 3.53
N ALA A 46 22.32 3.39 3.05
CA ALA A 46 22.41 4.81 3.33
C ALA A 46 22.30 5.10 4.84
N GLN A 47 23.17 5.97 5.36
CA GLN A 47 23.10 6.47 6.73
C GLN A 47 22.10 7.63 6.75
N THR A 48 21.09 7.60 7.62
CA THR A 48 20.07 8.66 7.67
C THR A 48 19.63 8.86 9.11
N GLN A 49 19.43 10.12 9.49
CA GLN A 49 18.90 10.49 10.80
C GLN A 49 17.39 10.29 10.80
N SER A 50 16.86 9.70 11.88
CA SER A 50 15.42 9.49 12.03
C SER A 50 14.70 10.77 12.39
N SER A 51 13.61 11.10 11.70
CA SER A 51 12.74 12.24 12.01
C SER A 51 11.34 11.73 12.40
N PRO A 52 10.92 11.86 13.67
CA PRO A 52 9.63 11.35 14.14
C PRO A 52 8.41 12.01 13.49
N CYS A 53 8.53 13.28 13.09
CA CYS A 53 7.42 14.03 12.47
C CYS A 53 7.11 13.49 11.06
N ASP A 54 8.15 13.12 10.32
CA ASP A 54 8.01 12.58 8.97
C ASP A 54 7.35 11.20 8.99
N GLU A 55 7.68 10.38 9.99
CA GLU A 55 7.14 9.01 10.11
C GLU A 55 5.60 9.00 10.22
N GLN A 56 5.01 9.86 11.07
CA GLN A 56 3.56 9.93 11.21
C GLN A 56 2.88 10.40 9.91
N ALA A 57 3.48 11.36 9.20
CA ALA A 57 2.96 11.83 7.92
C ALA A 57 2.98 10.71 6.87
N TYR A 58 4.05 9.92 6.81
CA TYR A 58 4.14 8.77 5.93
C TYR A 58 3.07 7.71 6.24
N HIS A 59 2.84 7.38 7.51
CA HIS A 59 1.81 6.39 7.86
C HIS A 59 0.40 6.86 7.49
N THR A 60 0.09 8.15 7.70
CA THR A 60 -1.21 8.71 7.31
C THR A 60 -1.40 8.68 5.78
N LYS A 61 -0.38 9.10 5.02
CA LYS A 61 -0.41 9.03 3.56
C LYS A 61 -0.57 7.59 3.07
N TRP A 62 0.18 6.66 3.66
CA TRP A 62 0.09 5.24 3.33
C TRP A 62 -1.29 4.66 3.58
N ALA A 63 -1.91 4.94 4.73
CA ALA A 63 -3.27 4.49 5.03
C ALA A 63 -4.28 5.01 4.00
N LYS A 64 -4.15 6.29 3.60
CA LYS A 64 -4.99 6.89 2.55
C LYS A 64 -4.79 6.21 1.19
N THR A 65 -3.55 6.09 0.72
CA THR A 65 -3.23 5.47 -0.56
C THR A 65 -3.66 4.00 -0.60
N ALA A 66 -3.45 3.24 0.49
CA ALA A 66 -3.89 1.85 0.58
C ALA A 66 -5.42 1.71 0.49
N SER A 67 -6.17 2.62 1.13
CA SER A 67 -7.63 2.68 1.01
C SER A 67 -8.07 2.97 -0.43
N GLN A 68 -7.41 3.91 -1.11
CA GLN A 68 -7.68 4.24 -2.52
C GLN A 68 -7.40 3.08 -3.45
N ILE A 69 -6.27 2.38 -3.28
CA ILE A 69 -5.95 1.16 -4.05
C ILE A 69 -7.05 0.11 -3.87
N ARG A 70 -7.46 -0.16 -2.62
CA ARG A 70 -8.53 -1.12 -2.34
C ARG A 70 -9.86 -0.73 -2.98
N MET A 71 -10.20 0.56 -3.01
CA MET A 71 -11.39 1.04 -3.72
C MET A 71 -11.27 0.78 -5.22
N LYS A 72 -10.12 1.09 -5.82
CA LYS A 72 -9.85 0.83 -7.25
C LYS A 72 -9.94 -0.65 -7.59
N ASP A 73 -9.38 -1.53 -6.75
CA ASP A 73 -9.48 -2.99 -6.92
C ASP A 73 -10.93 -3.48 -6.92
N LYS A 74 -11.76 -2.93 -6.03
CA LYS A 74 -13.18 -3.24 -5.99
C LYS A 74 -13.88 -2.79 -7.28
N PHE A 75 -13.62 -1.57 -7.74
CA PHE A 75 -14.21 -1.06 -8.99
C PHE A 75 -13.80 -1.90 -10.21
N VAL A 76 -12.52 -2.27 -10.32
CA VAL A 76 -12.04 -3.17 -11.38
C VAL A 76 -12.75 -4.52 -11.31
N SER A 77 -12.85 -5.13 -10.13
CA SER A 77 -13.54 -6.41 -9.95
C SER A 77 -15.03 -6.33 -10.32
N ASP A 78 -15.70 -5.22 -9.96
CA ASP A 78 -17.10 -4.99 -10.31
C ASP A 78 -17.29 -4.83 -11.83
N LEU A 79 -16.35 -4.17 -12.52
CA LEU A 79 -16.36 -4.05 -13.98
C LEU A 79 -16.07 -5.39 -14.68
N GLU A 80 -15.13 -6.19 -14.17
CA GLU A 80 -14.87 -7.55 -14.67
C GLU A 80 -16.13 -8.42 -14.57
N ARG A 81 -16.85 -8.35 -13.45
CA ARG A 81 -18.11 -9.07 -13.27
C ARG A 81 -19.16 -8.63 -14.28
N GLN A 82 -19.28 -7.33 -14.56
CA GLN A 82 -20.20 -6.82 -15.58
C GLN A 82 -19.81 -7.31 -16.98
N MET A 83 -18.52 -7.28 -17.31
CA MET A 83 -18.00 -7.79 -18.58
C MET A 83 -18.30 -9.28 -18.77
N ASN A 84 -18.13 -10.09 -17.72
CA ASN A 84 -18.45 -11.52 -17.76
C ASN A 84 -19.96 -11.77 -17.93
N ALA A 85 -20.81 -11.05 -17.21
CA ALA A 85 -22.27 -11.15 -17.35
C ALA A 85 -22.74 -10.79 -18.78
N LEU A 86 -22.14 -9.73 -19.36
CA LEU A 86 -22.34 -9.38 -20.76
C LEU A 86 -21.83 -10.47 -21.70
N GLY A 87 -20.74 -11.16 -21.36
CA GLY A 87 -20.20 -12.34 -22.05
C GLY A 87 -21.18 -13.52 -22.14
N GLU A 88 -21.88 -13.80 -21.04
CA GLU A 88 -22.76 -14.97 -20.91
C GLU A 88 -24.18 -14.75 -21.48
N ALA A 89 -24.64 -13.50 -21.60
CA ALA A 89 -26.02 -13.16 -21.96
C ALA A 89 -26.48 -13.58 -23.39
N GLY A 90 -25.67 -14.28 -24.19
CA GLY A 90 -26.08 -14.99 -25.41
C GLY A 90 -26.60 -14.15 -26.60
N GLY A 91 -26.94 -12.88 -26.40
CA GLY A 91 -27.45 -11.98 -27.45
C GLY A 91 -26.30 -11.35 -28.25
N GLY A 92 -26.12 -11.76 -29.51
CA GLY A 92 -25.10 -11.21 -30.42
C GLY A 92 -25.63 -9.97 -31.14
N GLY A 93 -25.27 -8.78 -30.67
CA GLY A 93 -25.64 -7.51 -31.31
C GLY A 93 -24.53 -6.47 -31.26
N ARG A 94 -24.50 -5.55 -32.24
CA ARG A 94 -23.55 -4.42 -32.32
C ARG A 94 -23.55 -3.55 -31.06
N SER A 95 -24.70 -3.45 -30.38
CA SER A 95 -24.84 -2.73 -29.10
C SER A 95 -23.99 -3.34 -27.98
N ARG A 96 -23.88 -4.67 -27.92
CA ARG A 96 -23.12 -5.38 -26.88
C ARG A 96 -21.62 -5.19 -27.04
N TYR A 97 -21.12 -5.21 -28.27
CA TYR A 97 -19.69 -4.94 -28.52
C TYR A 97 -19.31 -3.49 -28.17
N ALA A 98 -20.22 -2.53 -28.39
CA ALA A 98 -20.01 -1.15 -27.97
C ALA A 98 -19.93 -1.05 -26.43
N GLU A 99 -20.84 -1.70 -25.72
CA GLU A 99 -20.85 -1.74 -24.24
C GLU A 99 -19.62 -2.44 -23.66
N MET A 100 -19.20 -3.56 -24.27
CA MET A 100 -17.98 -4.28 -23.89
C MET A 100 -16.72 -3.43 -24.12
N GLY A 101 -16.68 -2.67 -25.22
CA GLY A 101 -15.63 -1.70 -25.51
C GLY A 101 -15.58 -0.56 -24.48
N GLU A 102 -16.74 -0.04 -24.08
CA GLU A 102 -16.84 0.98 -23.04
C GLU A 102 -16.35 0.47 -21.68
N LEU A 103 -16.78 -0.74 -21.27
CA LEU A 103 -16.31 -1.38 -20.03
C LEU A 103 -14.81 -1.64 -20.06
N SER A 104 -14.28 -2.10 -21.19
CA SER A 104 -12.83 -2.31 -21.36
C SER A 104 -12.07 -0.99 -21.22
N SER A 105 -12.59 0.10 -21.81
CA SER A 105 -11.97 1.43 -21.70
C SER A 105 -11.99 1.93 -20.24
N LYS A 106 -13.12 1.77 -19.53
CA LYS A 106 -13.23 2.11 -18.11
C LYS A 106 -12.26 1.29 -17.25
N MET A 107 -12.19 -0.02 -17.46
CA MET A 107 -11.23 -0.87 -16.75
C MET A 107 -9.79 -0.43 -16.98
N ALA A 108 -9.41 -0.13 -18.22
CA ALA A 108 -8.08 0.36 -18.55
C ALA A 108 -7.76 1.68 -17.81
N ALA A 109 -8.72 2.62 -17.77
CA ALA A 109 -8.56 3.86 -17.03
C ALA A 109 -8.42 3.63 -15.51
N GLU A 110 -9.20 2.73 -14.94
CA GLU A 110 -9.12 2.39 -13.52
C GLU A 110 -7.81 1.67 -13.15
N TYR A 111 -7.32 0.76 -14.01
CA TYR A 111 -6.00 0.16 -13.84
C TYR A 111 -4.88 1.20 -13.93
N ALA A 112 -4.93 2.11 -14.90
CA ALA A 112 -3.94 3.17 -15.01
C ALA A 112 -3.91 4.05 -13.75
N ALA A 113 -5.09 4.44 -13.24
CA ALA A 113 -5.19 5.19 -11.99
C ALA A 113 -4.66 4.39 -10.79
N LYS A 114 -4.90 3.08 -10.73
CA LYS A 114 -4.32 2.20 -9.71
C LYS A 114 -2.80 2.16 -9.80
N MET A 115 -2.23 2.04 -11.00
CA MET A 115 -0.77 1.99 -11.17
C MET A 115 -0.07 3.27 -10.69
N VAL A 116 -0.73 4.43 -10.81
CA VAL A 116 -0.23 5.68 -10.23
C VAL A 116 -0.18 5.61 -8.70
N LEU A 117 -1.24 5.09 -8.06
CA LEU A 117 -1.28 4.91 -6.60
C LEU A 117 -0.27 3.86 -6.12
N GLU A 118 -0.05 2.81 -6.89
CA GLU A 118 0.96 1.78 -6.62
C GLU A 118 2.39 2.37 -6.65
N SER A 119 2.68 3.23 -7.64
CA SER A 119 3.93 3.99 -7.69
C SER A 119 4.08 4.94 -6.50
N GLU A 120 3.01 5.64 -6.10
CA GLU A 120 3.01 6.47 -4.89
C GLU A 120 3.27 5.64 -3.63
N ARG A 121 2.68 4.45 -3.53
CA ARG A 121 2.90 3.52 -2.41
C ARG A 121 4.36 3.09 -2.32
N GLU A 122 4.99 2.76 -3.44
CA GLU A 122 6.42 2.45 -3.48
C GLU A 122 7.29 3.63 -3.02
N SER A 123 6.97 4.84 -3.48
CA SER A 123 7.65 6.07 -3.03
C SER A 123 7.52 6.26 -1.51
N LEU A 124 6.32 6.05 -0.94
CA LEU A 124 6.09 6.11 0.51
C LEU A 124 6.93 5.07 1.27
N TYR A 125 7.08 3.86 0.74
CA TYR A 125 7.94 2.83 1.32
C TYR A 125 9.40 3.25 1.34
N THR A 126 9.91 3.80 0.23
CA THR A 126 11.29 4.32 0.22
C THR A 126 11.48 5.48 1.20
N GLY A 127 10.48 6.36 1.33
CA GLY A 127 10.46 7.45 2.29
C GLY A 127 10.53 6.97 3.73
N LEU A 128 9.70 5.98 4.10
CA LEU A 128 9.70 5.37 5.43
C LEU A 128 11.04 4.72 5.79
N VAL A 129 11.65 4.00 4.84
CA VAL A 129 12.97 3.38 5.07
C VAL A 129 14.06 4.44 5.25
N LYS A 130 13.97 5.57 4.52
CA LYS A 130 14.89 6.71 4.69
C LYS A 130 14.68 7.45 6.01
N SER A 131 13.44 7.60 6.47
CA SER A 131 13.11 8.40 7.66
C SER A 131 13.12 7.63 8.98
N SER A 132 13.09 6.29 8.96
CA SER A 132 13.04 5.46 10.17
C SER A 132 14.12 4.39 10.18
N THR A 133 15.10 4.55 11.09
CA THR A 133 16.20 3.59 11.29
C THR A 133 15.70 2.22 11.72
N ARG A 134 14.64 2.18 12.54
CA ARG A 134 13.98 0.95 12.98
C ARG A 134 13.34 0.21 11.81
N ILE A 135 12.50 0.88 11.01
CA ILE A 135 11.87 0.26 9.83
C ILE A 135 12.96 -0.24 8.87
N ARG A 136 14.00 0.56 8.60
CA ARG A 136 15.13 0.14 7.75
C ARG A 136 15.79 -1.13 8.25
N SER A 137 16.08 -1.23 9.56
CA SER A 137 16.66 -2.43 10.15
C SER A 137 15.74 -3.64 9.98
N LEU A 138 14.43 -3.47 10.22
CA LEU A 138 13.46 -4.56 10.07
C LEU A 138 13.34 -5.02 8.62
N VAL A 139 13.30 -4.09 7.67
CA VAL A 139 13.25 -4.41 6.23
C VAL A 139 14.52 -5.12 5.80
N ARG A 140 15.69 -4.67 6.26
CA ARG A 140 16.97 -5.34 5.99
C ARG A 140 16.94 -6.79 6.46
N ASN A 141 16.47 -7.04 7.68
CA ASN A 141 16.37 -8.39 8.25
C ASN A 141 15.31 -9.27 7.56
N ALA A 142 14.33 -8.68 6.89
CA ALA A 142 13.30 -9.42 6.16
C ALA A 142 13.69 -9.70 4.69
N LEU A 143 14.67 -8.97 4.14
CA LEU A 143 15.16 -9.10 2.76
C LEU A 143 16.47 -9.90 2.63
N LEU A 144 17.30 -9.88 3.68
CA LEU A 144 18.57 -10.62 3.78
C LEU A 144 18.37 -11.91 4.60
#